data_AF-A0A2G8KYH3-F1
#
_entry.id   AF-A0A2G8KYH3-F1
#
_cell.length_a   1.000
_cell.length_b   1.000
_cell.length_c   1.000
_cell.angle_alpha   90.00
_cell.angle_beta   90.00
_cell.angle_gamma   90.00
#
_symmetry.space_group_name_H-M   'P 1'
#
loop_
_entity.id
_entity.type
_entity.pdbx_description
1 polymer ?
#
loop_
_entity_poly.entity_id
_entity_poly.type
_entity_poly.pdbx_seq_one_letter_code
_entity_poly.pdbx_strand_id
1 'polypeptide(L)'
;MLKLEKGGLGVAHLESKLTCLLFKQLFVAVTDPGLPCSYFVRFWGGLHLRRWVPALFSNREPHSSTPNRVVRVICSALIELPPVDLSQPALVHSSLRDRALNAIFVQGRHPVEVWRSVHSRLNGCRLRDLAWRIAHGALVTNLKRYHWRLGDGLCPRTGCDSLESTAHVFWHCPFVLNLWEWFQSWTDRLAGDRSWSVGQGFVLYGLDPPVCSVAVLQRIIYVCSVVKKLIWRNRCDVVFRGKFASWQAVLEAVKSDIRLQVEGDFRRLSRAAFFGRWCAGEGCFVSLRAGRPFVVF
;
A
#
# COMPACT_ATOMS: atom_id res chain seq x y z
N MET A 1 20.15 -23.90 -9.31
CA MET A 1 20.44 -22.90 -10.34
C MET A 1 19.18 -22.06 -10.55
N LEU A 2 19.10 -20.84 -9.98
CA LEU A 2 18.00 -19.89 -10.18
C LEU A 2 18.54 -18.44 -10.09
N LYS A 3 18.75 -17.90 -11.28
CA LYS A 3 18.77 -16.51 -11.79
C LYS A 3 19.08 -15.34 -10.84
N LEU A 4 20.34 -14.91 -11.00
CA LEU A 4 20.86 -13.55 -11.04
C LEU A 4 20.02 -12.57 -11.89
N GLU A 5 19.00 -11.92 -11.34
CA GLU A 5 18.44 -10.69 -11.94
C GLU A 5 17.90 -9.76 -10.85
N LYS A 6 18.80 -9.02 -10.20
CA LYS A 6 18.62 -7.69 -9.56
C LYS A 6 19.86 -7.38 -8.72
N GLY A 7 20.61 -6.35 -9.13
CA GLY A 7 21.90 -5.98 -8.56
C GLY A 7 21.86 -5.63 -7.07
N GLY A 8 22.81 -6.21 -6.33
CA GLY A 8 23.09 -5.93 -4.92
C GLY A 8 23.72 -7.15 -4.24
N LEU A 9 25.06 -7.26 -4.27
CA LEU A 9 25.99 -8.18 -3.54
C LEU A 9 25.58 -9.64 -3.21
N GLY A 10 24.44 -10.18 -3.64
CA GLY A 10 24.01 -11.56 -3.38
C GLY A 10 23.82 -11.91 -1.89
N VAL A 11 23.79 -10.92 -0.99
CA VAL A 11 23.70 -11.18 0.46
C VAL A 11 22.24 -11.50 0.80
N ALA A 12 21.98 -12.78 1.10
CA ALA A 12 20.68 -13.22 1.59
C ALA A 12 20.30 -12.43 2.86
N HIS A 13 19.02 -12.03 2.98
CA HIS A 13 18.52 -11.36 4.18
C HIS A 13 18.79 -12.23 5.42
N LEU A 14 19.76 -11.79 6.24
CA LEU A 14 20.39 -12.65 7.24
C LEU A 14 19.38 -13.17 8.26
N GLU A 15 18.48 -12.30 8.74
CA GLU A 15 17.45 -12.68 9.70
C GLU A 15 16.43 -13.67 9.12
N SER A 16 15.99 -13.49 7.87
CA SER A 16 15.08 -14.46 7.21
C SER A 16 15.77 -15.79 6.98
N LYS A 17 17.06 -15.77 6.61
CA LYS A 17 17.87 -16.98 6.42
C LYS A 17 18.09 -17.71 7.74
N LEU A 18 18.47 -17.00 8.81
CA LEU A 18 18.63 -17.57 10.15
C LEU A 18 17.31 -18.13 10.68
N THR A 19 16.21 -17.41 10.49
CA THR A 19 14.86 -17.90 10.85
C THR A 19 14.52 -19.16 10.06
N CYS A 20 14.75 -19.19 8.75
CA CYS A 20 14.52 -20.38 7.94
C CYS A 20 15.40 -21.57 8.34
N LEU A 21 16.62 -21.33 8.84
CA LEU A 21 17.47 -22.40 9.38
C LEU A 21 16.87 -23.03 10.65
N LEU A 22 16.15 -22.25 11.48
CA LEU A 22 15.42 -22.79 12.62
C LEU A 22 14.25 -23.69 12.19
N PHE A 23 13.66 -23.43 11.02
CA PHE A 23 12.62 -24.29 10.44
C PHE A 23 13.17 -25.61 9.88
N LYS A 24 14.49 -25.76 9.70
CA LYS A 24 15.08 -26.97 9.10
C LYS A 24 14.64 -28.25 9.81
N GLN A 25 14.66 -28.25 11.15
CA GLN A 25 14.24 -29.41 11.93
C GLN A 25 12.75 -29.69 11.79
N LEU A 26 11.93 -28.64 11.64
CA LEU A 26 10.52 -28.78 11.36
C LEU A 26 10.29 -29.42 9.99
N PHE A 27 10.98 -28.96 8.94
CA PHE A 27 10.88 -29.54 7.60
C PHE A 27 11.22 -31.02 7.59
N VAL A 28 12.33 -31.39 8.22
CA VAL A 28 12.76 -32.78 8.36
C VAL A 28 11.69 -33.61 9.07
N ALA A 29 11.11 -33.10 10.16
CA ALA A 29 10.05 -33.79 10.89
C ALA A 29 8.73 -33.95 10.10
N VAL A 30 8.45 -33.03 9.18
CA VAL A 30 7.28 -33.12 8.28
C VAL A 30 7.53 -34.12 7.15
N THR A 31 8.71 -34.09 6.53
CA THR A 31 9.02 -34.90 5.36
C THR A 31 9.45 -36.32 5.70
N ASP A 32 10.16 -36.50 6.81
CA ASP A 32 10.63 -37.79 7.31
C ASP A 32 10.35 -37.92 8.82
N PRO A 33 9.12 -38.33 9.16
CA PRO A 33 8.67 -38.40 10.54
C PRO A 33 9.38 -39.52 11.35
N GLY A 34 10.15 -40.40 10.70
CA GLY A 34 10.85 -41.52 11.33
C GLY A 34 12.22 -41.18 11.94
N LEU A 35 12.75 -39.99 11.64
CA LEU A 35 14.07 -39.59 12.14
C LEU A 35 14.07 -39.30 13.65
N PRO A 36 15.18 -39.58 14.37
CA PRO A 36 15.28 -39.30 15.81
C PRO A 36 15.04 -37.83 16.19
N CYS A 37 15.43 -36.89 15.32
CA CYS A 37 15.20 -35.47 15.55
C CYS A 37 13.71 -35.07 15.50
N SER A 38 12.88 -35.85 14.78
CA SER A 38 11.44 -35.63 14.65
C SER A 38 10.73 -35.81 16.00
N TYR A 39 11.26 -36.67 16.88
CA TYR A 39 10.75 -36.81 18.25
C TYR A 39 10.84 -35.50 19.04
N PHE A 40 11.98 -34.79 18.98
CA PHE A 40 12.14 -33.51 19.68
C PHE A 40 11.22 -32.43 19.13
N VAL A 41 10.98 -32.43 17.82
CA VAL A 41 10.05 -31.48 17.18
C VAL A 41 8.61 -31.78 17.60
N ARG A 42 8.20 -33.05 17.67
CA ARG A 42 6.88 -33.45 18.18
C ARG A 42 6.72 -33.08 19.66
N PHE A 43 7.71 -33.41 20.48
CA PHE A 43 7.67 -33.14 21.92
C PHE A 43 7.54 -31.65 22.22
N TRP A 44 8.40 -30.80 21.65
CA TRP A 44 8.39 -29.36 21.94
C TRP A 44 7.42 -28.55 21.09
N GLY A 45 7.07 -29.03 19.92
CA GLY A 45 6.36 -28.27 18.89
C GLY A 45 4.99 -28.83 18.51
N GLY A 46 4.70 -30.12 18.71
CA GLY A 46 3.48 -30.77 18.25
C GLY A 46 2.21 -30.05 18.70
N LEU A 47 2.10 -29.75 20.01
CA LEU A 47 0.96 -29.02 20.56
C LEU A 47 0.82 -27.60 19.99
N HIS A 48 1.94 -26.88 19.86
CA HIS A 48 1.95 -25.47 19.47
C HIS A 48 1.81 -25.27 17.96
N LEU A 49 2.30 -26.23 17.18
CA LEU A 49 2.29 -26.20 15.71
C LEU A 49 1.11 -26.95 15.12
N ARG A 50 0.24 -27.58 15.94
CA ARG A 50 -0.92 -28.37 15.50
C ARG A 50 -1.81 -27.70 14.45
N ARG A 51 -1.87 -26.37 14.46
CA ARG A 51 -2.64 -25.58 13.49
C ARG A 51 -2.03 -25.62 12.09
N TRP A 52 -0.70 -25.59 11.98
CA TRP A 52 0.01 -25.56 10.71
C TRP A 52 0.45 -26.96 10.26
N VAL A 53 0.75 -27.84 11.21
CA VAL A 53 1.12 -29.23 10.94
C VAL A 53 0.41 -30.17 11.92
N PRO A 54 -0.85 -30.54 11.64
CA PRO A 54 -1.62 -31.44 12.50
C PRO A 54 -0.93 -32.80 12.71
N ALA A 55 -0.20 -33.28 11.70
CA ALA A 55 0.49 -34.58 11.72
C ALA A 55 1.60 -34.69 12.78
N LEU A 56 2.09 -33.57 13.35
CA LEU A 56 3.09 -33.58 14.41
C LEU A 56 2.48 -33.71 15.81
N PHE A 57 1.16 -33.63 15.94
CA PHE A 57 0.47 -33.69 17.22
C PHE A 57 -0.11 -35.09 17.47
N SER A 58 0.11 -35.63 18.66
CA SER A 58 -0.45 -36.90 19.12
C SER A 58 -0.86 -36.81 20.58
N ASN A 59 -2.06 -37.31 20.91
CA ASN A 59 -2.51 -37.47 22.30
C ASN A 59 -1.91 -38.72 22.98
N ARG A 60 -1.22 -39.57 22.22
CA ARG A 60 -0.63 -40.83 22.72
C ARG A 60 0.85 -40.69 23.06
N GLU A 61 1.46 -39.56 22.71
CA GLU A 61 2.89 -39.31 22.88
C GLU A 61 3.13 -38.15 23.85
N PRO A 62 4.25 -38.18 24.62
CA PRO A 62 4.63 -37.08 25.48
C PRO A 62 4.80 -35.79 24.69
N HIS A 63 4.31 -34.68 25.25
CA HIS A 63 4.49 -33.35 24.69
C HIS A 63 4.71 -32.33 25.80
N SER A 64 5.44 -31.28 25.48
CA SER A 64 5.60 -30.13 26.36
C SER A 64 4.40 -29.20 26.23
N SER A 65 3.90 -28.73 27.36
CA SER A 65 2.93 -27.62 27.44
C SER A 65 3.58 -26.26 27.18
N THR A 66 4.91 -26.18 27.28
CA THR A 66 5.69 -24.96 27.10
C THR A 66 6.63 -25.08 25.90
N PRO A 67 6.61 -24.13 24.95
CA PRO A 67 7.49 -24.20 23.79
C PRO A 67 8.91 -23.79 24.17
N ASN A 68 9.90 -24.52 23.66
CA ASN A 68 11.30 -24.09 23.76
C ASN A 68 11.55 -22.81 22.92
N ARG A 69 12.73 -22.20 23.06
CA ARG A 69 13.04 -20.94 22.37
C ARG A 69 12.91 -21.04 20.84
N VAL A 70 13.31 -22.17 20.26
CA VAL A 70 13.26 -22.39 18.81
C VAL A 70 11.81 -22.47 18.33
N VAL A 71 10.98 -23.28 19.00
CA VAL A 71 9.55 -23.41 18.68
C VAL A 71 8.82 -22.08 18.83
N ARG A 72 9.16 -21.27 19.85
CA ARG A 72 8.59 -19.92 20.00
C ARG A 72 8.86 -19.03 18.79
N VAL A 73 10.11 -18.99 18.32
CA VAL A 73 10.48 -18.20 17.13
C VAL A 73 9.74 -18.69 15.90
N ILE A 74 9.63 -20.01 15.71
CA ILE A 74 8.89 -20.61 14.59
C ILE A 74 7.40 -20.25 14.64
N CYS A 75 6.75 -20.36 15.80
CA CYS A 75 5.34 -20.01 15.97
C CYS A 75 5.10 -18.52 15.68
N SER A 76 5.93 -17.63 16.22
CA SER A 76 5.84 -16.19 15.94
C SER A 76 6.01 -15.88 14.46
N ALA A 77 6.93 -16.57 13.78
CA ALA A 77 7.11 -16.45 12.34
C ALA A 77 5.86 -16.92 11.56
N LEU A 78 5.33 -18.11 11.89
CA LEU A 78 4.18 -18.73 11.21
C LEU A 78 2.85 -18.01 11.40
N ILE A 79 2.62 -17.34 12.54
CA ILE A 79 1.40 -16.56 12.80
C ILE A 79 1.24 -15.43 11.79
N GLU A 80 2.34 -14.84 11.37
CA GLU A 80 2.36 -13.68 10.49
C GLU A 80 2.54 -14.04 9.01
N LEU A 81 2.71 -15.33 8.68
CA LEU A 81 2.81 -15.79 7.31
C LEU A 81 1.42 -16.18 6.76
N PRO A 82 1.18 -15.99 5.44
CA PRO A 82 0.05 -16.62 4.78
C PRO A 82 0.17 -18.15 4.87
N PRO A 83 -0.93 -18.90 4.64
CA PRO A 83 -0.87 -20.35 4.55
C PRO A 83 0.24 -20.78 3.58
N VAL A 84 1.24 -21.50 4.09
CA VAL A 84 2.41 -21.92 3.31
C VAL A 84 2.63 -23.41 3.52
N ASP A 85 2.95 -24.11 2.44
CA ASP A 85 3.28 -25.53 2.49
C ASP A 85 4.64 -25.71 3.18
N LEU A 86 4.59 -26.26 4.41
CA LEU A 86 5.76 -26.50 5.24
C LEU A 86 6.61 -27.68 4.75
N SER A 87 6.13 -28.48 3.80
CA SER A 87 6.95 -29.49 3.13
C SER A 87 7.90 -28.90 2.09
N GLN A 88 7.75 -27.61 1.75
CA GLN A 88 8.55 -26.91 0.74
C GLN A 88 9.38 -25.77 1.36
N PRO A 89 10.63 -26.05 1.81
CA PRO A 89 11.50 -25.07 2.47
C PRO A 89 11.73 -23.78 1.66
N ALA A 90 11.76 -23.90 0.33
CA ALA A 90 11.95 -22.77 -0.57
C ALA A 90 10.80 -21.76 -0.49
N LEU A 91 9.55 -22.23 -0.38
CA LEU A 91 8.36 -21.38 -0.26
C LEU A 91 8.29 -20.68 1.09
N VAL A 92 8.72 -21.35 2.16
CA VAL A 92 8.78 -20.75 3.49
C VAL A 92 9.86 -19.69 3.55
N HIS A 93 11.05 -19.96 2.99
CA HIS A 93 12.13 -18.99 2.89
C HIS A 93 11.73 -17.77 2.04
N SER A 94 11.08 -17.97 0.88
CA SER A 94 10.60 -16.85 0.07
C SER A 94 9.58 -16.03 0.83
N SER A 95 8.61 -16.66 1.51
CA SER A 95 7.59 -15.95 2.28
C SER A 95 8.19 -15.16 3.47
N LEU A 96 9.16 -15.73 4.18
CA LEU A 96 9.89 -15.05 5.26
C LEU A 96 10.76 -13.90 4.75
N ARG A 97 11.39 -14.09 3.59
CA ARG A 97 12.20 -13.05 2.94
C ARG A 97 11.30 -11.93 2.46
N ASP A 98 10.22 -12.23 1.76
CA ASP A 98 9.30 -11.23 1.22
C ASP A 98 8.64 -10.45 2.36
N ARG A 99 8.28 -11.11 3.48
CA ARG A 99 7.85 -10.43 4.71
C ARG A 99 8.93 -9.48 5.26
N ALA A 100 10.16 -9.96 5.44
CA ALA A 100 11.21 -9.14 6.02
C ALA A 100 11.58 -7.97 5.10
N LEU A 101 11.64 -8.20 3.79
CA LEU A 101 11.78 -7.14 2.79
C LEU A 101 10.63 -6.15 2.91
N ASN A 102 9.38 -6.62 2.99
CA ASN A 102 8.19 -5.76 3.15
C ASN A 102 8.17 -5.00 4.49
N ALA A 103 8.75 -5.56 5.56
CA ALA A 103 8.90 -4.92 6.87
C ALA A 103 10.02 -3.85 6.87
N ILE A 104 11.06 -4.05 6.04
CA ILE A 104 12.20 -3.14 5.87
C ILE A 104 11.96 -2.11 4.75
N PHE A 105 10.96 -2.32 3.89
CA PHE A 105 10.57 -1.42 2.78
C PHE A 105 10.13 -0.01 3.24
N VAL A 106 10.10 0.24 4.55
CA VAL A 106 9.90 1.57 5.14
C VAL A 106 11.12 2.48 4.97
N GLN A 107 12.33 1.99 4.68
CA GLN A 107 13.51 2.85 4.45
C GLN A 107 14.44 2.38 3.31
N GLY A 108 14.23 2.95 2.11
CA GLY A 108 15.17 2.96 0.97
C GLY A 108 15.04 1.75 0.03
N ARG A 109 14.71 1.86 -1.26
CA ARG A 109 14.71 2.97 -2.21
C ARG A 109 13.46 2.82 -3.09
N HIS A 110 12.39 3.55 -2.81
CA HIS A 110 11.47 3.83 -3.91
C HIS A 110 12.22 4.67 -4.96
N PRO A 111 11.92 4.50 -6.27
CA PRO A 111 12.47 5.34 -7.32
C PRO A 111 12.36 6.83 -6.96
N VAL A 112 13.31 7.67 -7.42
CA VAL A 112 13.34 9.12 -7.12
C VAL A 112 12.00 9.79 -7.47
N GLU A 113 11.35 9.26 -8.49
CA GLU A 113 10.01 9.59 -8.98
C GLU A 113 8.96 9.50 -7.87
N VAL A 114 9.01 8.46 -7.03
CA VAL A 114 8.08 8.29 -5.91
C VAL A 114 8.23 9.39 -4.89
N TRP A 115 9.47 9.70 -4.52
CA TRP A 115 9.73 10.77 -3.57
C TRP A 115 9.43 12.16 -4.13
N ARG A 116 9.59 12.35 -5.44
CA ARG A 116 9.15 13.56 -6.15
C ARG A 116 7.63 13.74 -6.06
N SER A 117 6.87 12.64 -6.18
CA SER A 117 5.41 12.64 -6.03
C SER A 117 4.98 12.90 -4.58
N VAL A 118 5.55 12.14 -3.63
CA VAL A 118 5.28 12.29 -2.18
C VAL A 118 5.61 13.70 -1.69
N HIS A 119 6.75 14.26 -2.11
CA HIS A 119 7.21 15.59 -1.70
C HIS A 119 6.90 16.69 -2.72
N SER A 120 5.84 16.52 -3.52
CA SER A 120 5.38 17.58 -4.42
C SER A 120 5.24 18.91 -3.68
N ARG A 121 5.76 19.97 -4.28
CA ARG A 121 5.83 21.31 -3.66
C ARG A 121 4.45 21.93 -3.45
N LEU A 122 3.46 21.52 -4.24
CA LEU A 122 2.07 21.97 -4.11
C LEU A 122 1.32 21.23 -3.00
N ASN A 123 1.76 20.03 -2.64
CA ASN A 123 1.15 19.26 -1.57
C ASN A 123 1.51 19.87 -0.22
N GLY A 124 0.51 20.31 0.55
CA GLY A 124 0.68 20.64 1.97
C GLY A 124 0.99 19.39 2.83
N CYS A 125 1.33 19.60 4.11
CA CYS A 125 1.77 18.51 5.00
C CYS A 125 0.81 17.32 5.04
N ARG A 126 -0.51 17.55 5.06
CA ARG A 126 -1.52 16.47 5.08
C ARG A 126 -1.56 15.63 3.80
N LEU A 127 -1.37 16.26 2.64
CA LEU A 127 -1.33 15.54 1.36
C LEU A 127 -0.04 14.72 1.23
N ARG A 128 1.09 15.28 1.68
CA ARG A 128 2.38 14.57 1.72
C ARG A 128 2.35 13.39 2.68
N ASP A 129 1.79 13.56 3.89
CA ASP A 129 1.61 12.46 4.86
C ASP A 129 0.76 11.32 4.27
N LEU A 130 -0.37 11.64 3.61
CA LEU A 130 -1.17 10.62 2.96
C LEU A 130 -0.40 9.91 1.84
N ALA A 131 0.29 10.65 0.97
CA ALA A 131 1.08 10.06 -0.11
C ALA A 131 2.20 9.16 0.44
N TRP A 132 2.86 9.59 1.52
CA TRP A 132 3.85 8.79 2.25
C TRP A 132 3.23 7.50 2.78
N ARG A 133 2.08 7.59 3.46
CA ARG A 133 1.38 6.40 3.99
C ARG A 133 0.93 5.44 2.90
N ILE A 134 0.56 5.94 1.72
CA ILE A 134 0.22 5.10 0.57
C ILE A 134 1.47 4.40 0.05
N ALA A 135 2.56 5.13 -0.18
CA ALA A 135 3.82 4.59 -0.68
C ALA A 135 4.36 3.47 0.21
N HIS A 136 4.27 3.65 1.53
CA HIS A 136 4.68 2.66 2.53
C HIS A 136 3.63 1.61 2.87
N GLY A 137 2.45 1.67 2.25
CA GLY A 137 1.33 0.81 2.60
C GLY A 137 0.94 0.90 4.08
N ALA A 138 1.16 2.05 4.73
CA ALA A 138 0.95 2.28 6.16
C ALA A 138 -0.51 2.57 6.54
N LEU A 139 -1.41 2.74 5.56
CA LEU A 139 -2.84 2.95 5.82
C LEU A 139 -3.49 1.73 6.48
N VAL A 140 -4.44 1.98 7.38
CA VAL A 140 -5.20 0.94 8.09
C VAL A 140 -6.44 0.57 7.29
N THR A 141 -6.26 -0.30 6.30
CA THR A 141 -7.37 -0.85 5.49
C THR A 141 -8.07 -2.01 6.21
N ASN A 142 -9.22 -2.46 5.71
CA ASN A 142 -9.94 -3.59 6.29
C ASN A 142 -9.11 -4.88 6.17
N LEU A 143 -8.34 -5.07 5.09
CA LEU A 143 -7.42 -6.21 5.02
C LEU A 143 -6.42 -6.21 6.19
N LYS A 144 -5.87 -5.05 6.56
CA LYS A 144 -5.01 -4.96 7.76
C LYS A 144 -5.78 -5.23 9.06
N ARG A 145 -6.99 -4.69 9.18
CA ARG A 145 -7.84 -4.93 10.35
C ARG A 145 -8.16 -6.41 10.48
N TYR A 146 -8.43 -7.12 9.39
CA TYR A 146 -8.62 -8.56 9.36
C TYR A 146 -7.40 -9.32 9.89
N HIS A 147 -6.18 -8.92 9.50
CA HIS A 147 -4.95 -9.49 10.06
C HIS A 147 -4.81 -9.21 11.57
N TRP A 148 -5.37 -8.12 12.07
CA TRP A 148 -5.50 -7.83 13.50
C TRP A 148 -6.72 -8.51 14.16
N ARG A 149 -7.42 -9.38 13.43
CA ARG A 149 -8.66 -10.07 13.85
C ARG A 149 -9.82 -9.11 14.13
N LEU A 150 -9.89 -8.01 13.39
CA LEU A 150 -10.93 -7.00 13.44
C LEU A 150 -11.67 -6.95 12.09
N GLY A 151 -12.88 -7.49 12.04
CA GLY A 151 -13.70 -7.52 10.83
C GLY A 151 -13.32 -8.62 9.83
N ASP A 152 -13.87 -8.54 8.62
CA ASP A 152 -13.83 -9.57 7.57
C ASP A 152 -12.77 -9.33 6.48
N GLY A 153 -12.17 -8.14 6.44
CA GLY A 153 -11.18 -7.75 5.44
C GLY A 153 -11.76 -7.22 4.13
N LEU A 154 -13.09 -7.22 3.99
CA LEU A 154 -13.78 -6.85 2.77
C LEU A 154 -13.87 -5.34 2.59
N CYS A 155 -14.07 -4.93 1.34
CA CYS A 155 -14.32 -3.55 0.99
C CYS A 155 -15.62 -3.07 1.66
N PRO A 156 -15.60 -1.92 2.36
CA PRO A 156 -16.79 -1.42 3.06
C PRO A 156 -17.83 -0.79 2.13
N ARG A 157 -17.57 -0.76 0.82
CA ARG A 157 -18.47 -0.14 -0.16
C ARG A 157 -19.51 -1.14 -0.64
N THR A 158 -20.75 -0.69 -0.69
CA THR A 158 -21.89 -1.48 -1.19
C THR A 158 -21.62 -2.00 -2.60
N GLY A 159 -21.82 -3.31 -2.81
CA GLY A 159 -21.62 -3.96 -4.10
C GLY A 159 -20.15 -4.28 -4.43
N CYS A 160 -19.25 -4.27 -3.43
CA CYS A 160 -17.86 -4.66 -3.62
C CYS A 160 -17.42 -5.73 -2.61
N ASP A 161 -17.23 -6.95 -3.09
CA ASP A 161 -16.90 -8.12 -2.25
C ASP A 161 -15.41 -8.47 -2.25
N SER A 162 -14.56 -7.54 -2.68
CA SER A 162 -13.11 -7.74 -2.74
C SER A 162 -12.42 -7.42 -1.42
N LEU A 163 -11.27 -8.06 -1.16
CA LEU A 163 -10.39 -7.70 -0.05
C LEU A 163 -9.86 -6.27 -0.19
N GLU A 164 -9.99 -5.49 0.88
CA GLU A 164 -9.65 -4.07 0.86
C GLU A 164 -8.15 -3.86 1.16
N SER A 165 -7.31 -4.01 0.14
CA SER A 165 -5.91 -3.56 0.17
C SER A 165 -5.78 -2.07 -0.16
N THR A 166 -4.60 -1.46 0.07
CA THR A 166 -4.34 -0.07 -0.37
C THR A 166 -4.56 0.10 -1.88
N ALA A 167 -4.07 -0.84 -2.69
CA ALA A 167 -4.29 -0.82 -4.13
C ALA A 167 -5.78 -0.96 -4.49
N HIS A 168 -6.53 -1.75 -3.72
CA HIS A 168 -7.98 -1.82 -3.91
C HIS A 168 -8.66 -0.47 -3.65
N VAL A 169 -8.39 0.17 -2.51
CA VAL A 169 -9.01 1.46 -2.13
C VAL A 169 -8.81 2.54 -3.19
N PHE A 170 -7.61 2.64 -3.77
CA PHE A 170 -7.28 3.72 -4.69
C PHE A 170 -7.36 3.36 -6.16
N TRP A 171 -7.45 2.09 -6.54
CA TRP A 171 -7.40 1.70 -7.95
C TRP A 171 -8.45 0.64 -8.33
N HIS A 172 -8.43 -0.53 -7.69
CA HIS A 172 -9.28 -1.65 -8.13
C HIS A 172 -10.76 -1.53 -7.73
N CYS A 173 -11.09 -0.68 -6.76
CA CYS A 173 -12.48 -0.55 -6.32
C CYS A 173 -13.35 0.08 -7.43
N PRO A 174 -14.48 -0.54 -7.82
CA PRO A 174 -15.36 0.01 -8.86
C PRO A 174 -15.83 1.44 -8.58
N PHE A 175 -15.95 1.80 -7.30
CA PHE A 175 -16.33 3.15 -6.88
C PHE A 175 -15.40 4.25 -7.41
N VAL A 176 -14.09 3.98 -7.54
CA VAL A 176 -13.11 5.02 -7.89
C VAL A 176 -12.93 5.19 -9.40
N LEU A 177 -13.49 4.31 -10.23
CA LEU A 177 -13.31 4.32 -11.68
C LEU A 177 -13.73 5.66 -12.30
N ASN A 178 -14.95 6.12 -12.01
CA ASN A 178 -15.47 7.41 -12.51
C ASN A 178 -14.65 8.62 -12.02
N LEU A 179 -14.02 8.53 -10.85
CA LEU A 179 -13.13 9.60 -10.35
C LEU A 179 -11.84 9.66 -11.17
N TRP A 180 -11.29 8.50 -11.54
CA TRP A 180 -10.08 8.42 -12.36
C TRP A 180 -10.34 8.73 -13.82
N GLU A 181 -11.51 8.40 -14.36
CA GLU A 181 -11.94 8.85 -15.69
C GLU A 181 -12.06 10.37 -15.76
N TRP A 182 -12.68 11.00 -14.75
CA TRP A 182 -12.69 12.46 -14.64
C TRP A 182 -11.27 13.03 -14.55
N PHE A 183 -10.41 12.43 -13.74
CA PHE A 183 -9.04 12.87 -13.56
C PHE A 183 -8.21 12.73 -14.85
N GLN A 184 -8.40 11.65 -15.62
CA GLN A 184 -7.81 11.45 -16.94
C GLN A 184 -8.23 12.58 -17.86
N SER A 185 -9.54 12.80 -18.00
CA SER A 185 -10.09 13.83 -18.87
C SER A 185 -9.57 15.23 -18.53
N TRP A 186 -9.44 15.52 -17.22
CA TRP A 186 -8.84 16.77 -16.74
C TRP A 186 -7.34 16.85 -17.07
N THR A 187 -6.62 15.75 -16.94
CA THR A 187 -5.17 15.68 -17.26
C THR A 187 -4.91 15.85 -18.75
N ASP A 188 -5.71 15.23 -19.62
CA ASP A 188 -5.62 15.37 -21.08
C ASP A 188 -5.75 16.84 -21.51
N ARG A 189 -6.72 17.56 -20.92
CA ARG A 189 -6.91 19.00 -21.16
C ARG A 189 -5.71 19.82 -20.70
N LEU A 190 -5.09 19.42 -19.59
CA LEU A 190 -4.01 20.18 -18.96
C LEU A 190 -2.66 19.94 -19.64
N ALA A 191 -2.35 18.69 -19.95
CA ALA A 191 -1.08 18.30 -20.57
C ALA A 191 -1.08 18.55 -22.08
N GLY A 192 -2.24 18.62 -22.72
CA GLY A 192 -2.37 18.73 -24.18
C GLY A 192 -2.01 17.44 -24.91
N ASP A 193 -1.75 16.35 -24.17
CA ASP A 193 -1.37 15.04 -24.68
C ASP A 193 -2.37 13.99 -24.19
N ARG A 194 -2.84 13.14 -25.12
CA ARG A 194 -3.75 12.02 -24.87
C ARG A 194 -3.07 10.66 -24.95
N SER A 195 -1.75 10.62 -25.18
CA SER A 195 -0.97 9.39 -25.27
C SER A 195 -0.76 8.72 -23.90
N TRP A 196 -0.80 9.52 -22.83
CA TRP A 196 -0.65 9.04 -21.46
C TRP A 196 -1.98 8.64 -20.84
N SER A 197 -2.01 7.49 -20.16
CA SER A 197 -3.16 7.04 -19.38
C SER A 197 -2.82 6.89 -17.90
N VAL A 198 -3.78 7.25 -17.06
CA VAL A 198 -3.72 7.08 -15.62
C VAL A 198 -3.61 5.59 -15.32
N GLY A 199 -2.57 5.23 -14.59
CA GLY A 199 -2.30 3.86 -14.16
C GLY A 199 -2.17 3.75 -12.65
N GLN A 200 -2.26 2.51 -12.15
CA GLN A 200 -2.08 2.21 -10.73
C GLN A 200 -0.73 2.72 -10.20
N GLY A 201 0.35 2.54 -10.97
CA GLY A 201 1.71 2.98 -10.60
C GLY A 201 1.76 4.49 -10.37
N PHE A 202 1.11 5.26 -11.24
CA PHE A 202 0.99 6.70 -11.08
C PHE A 202 0.13 7.09 -9.87
N VAL A 203 -1.05 6.48 -9.72
CA VAL A 203 -1.97 6.80 -8.62
C VAL A 203 -1.32 6.53 -7.26
N LEU A 204 -0.74 5.34 -7.07
CA LEU A 204 -0.16 4.94 -5.79
C LEU A 204 1.18 5.62 -5.53
N TYR A 205 2.03 5.73 -6.56
CA TYR A 205 3.44 6.05 -6.37
C TYR A 205 3.94 7.22 -7.23
N GLY A 206 3.16 7.73 -8.18
CA GLY A 206 3.61 8.75 -9.13
C GLY A 206 4.62 8.24 -10.15
N LEU A 207 4.64 6.93 -10.40
CA LEU A 207 5.45 6.33 -11.46
C LEU A 207 4.84 6.61 -12.83
N ASP A 208 5.69 6.59 -13.86
CA ASP A 208 5.31 6.79 -15.27
C ASP A 208 4.42 8.03 -15.47
N PRO A 209 4.85 9.23 -15.05
CA PRO A 209 4.06 10.46 -15.20
C PRO A 209 3.90 10.86 -16.68
N PRO A 210 2.88 11.68 -17.02
CA PRO A 210 2.74 12.22 -18.36
C PRO A 210 3.94 13.09 -18.73
N VAL A 211 4.32 13.07 -20.01
CA VAL A 211 5.40 13.91 -20.55
C VAL A 211 4.89 15.35 -20.61
N CYS A 212 5.31 16.17 -19.65
CA CYS A 212 4.88 17.56 -19.55
C CYS A 212 5.90 18.41 -18.77
N SER A 213 5.69 19.72 -18.74
CA SER A 213 6.54 20.62 -17.95
C SER A 213 6.47 20.30 -16.45
N VAL A 214 7.53 20.61 -15.70
CA VAL A 214 7.57 20.37 -14.24
C VAL A 214 6.41 21.08 -13.53
N ALA A 215 6.03 22.28 -13.99
CA ALA A 215 4.92 23.02 -13.40
C ALA A 215 3.57 22.30 -13.59
N VAL A 216 3.32 21.78 -14.80
CA VAL A 216 2.12 20.99 -15.11
C VAL A 216 2.11 19.69 -14.31
N LEU A 217 3.22 18.97 -14.27
CA LEU A 217 3.33 17.73 -13.49
C LEU A 217 3.03 17.94 -12.00
N GLN A 218 3.52 19.04 -11.40
CA GLN A 218 3.23 19.35 -10.01
C GLN A 218 1.73 19.60 -9.78
N ARG A 219 1.03 20.25 -10.71
CA ARG A 219 -0.43 20.44 -10.66
C ARG A 219 -1.19 19.12 -10.79
N ILE A 220 -0.75 18.25 -11.69
CA ILE A 220 -1.34 16.91 -11.88
C ILE A 220 -1.19 16.07 -10.60
N ILE A 221 0.02 16.04 -10.02
CA ILE A 221 0.29 15.33 -8.76
C ILE A 221 -0.55 15.91 -7.62
N TYR A 222 -0.70 17.23 -7.55
CA TYR A 222 -1.55 17.89 -6.55
C TYR A 222 -3.01 17.45 -6.66
N VAL A 223 -3.61 17.52 -7.85
CA VAL A 223 -5.00 17.10 -8.06
C VAL A 223 -5.18 15.61 -7.78
N CYS A 224 -4.26 14.76 -8.23
CA CYS A 224 -4.26 13.33 -7.89
C CYS A 224 -4.22 13.12 -6.36
N SER A 225 -3.41 13.91 -5.65
CA SER A 225 -3.30 13.84 -4.19
C SER A 225 -4.57 14.28 -3.47
N VAL A 226 -5.27 15.29 -4.00
CA VAL A 226 -6.59 15.69 -3.50
C VAL A 226 -7.62 14.59 -3.73
N VAL A 227 -7.68 14.00 -4.94
CA VAL A 227 -8.57 12.86 -5.22
C VAL A 227 -8.32 11.71 -4.23
N LYS A 228 -7.06 11.32 -4.01
CA LYS A 228 -6.69 10.30 -3.00
C LYS A 228 -7.16 10.68 -1.60
N LYS A 229 -6.95 11.92 -1.18
CA LYS A 229 -7.41 12.42 0.13
C LYS A 229 -8.91 12.24 0.29
N LEU A 230 -9.71 12.60 -0.70
CA LEU A 230 -11.16 12.54 -0.61
C LEU A 230 -11.69 11.10 -0.72
N ILE A 231 -11.05 10.25 -1.53
CA ILE A 231 -11.32 8.79 -1.53
C ILE A 231 -11.08 8.20 -0.15
N TRP A 232 -9.90 8.46 0.44
CA TRP A 232 -9.52 7.93 1.75
C TRP A 232 -10.45 8.45 2.86
N ARG A 233 -10.73 9.76 2.88
CA ARG A 233 -11.65 10.36 3.84
C ARG A 233 -13.04 9.73 3.75
N ASN A 234 -13.57 9.61 2.53
CA ASN A 234 -14.88 9.02 2.33
C ASN A 234 -14.92 7.55 2.77
N ARG A 235 -13.88 6.76 2.46
CA ARG A 235 -13.74 5.39 2.97
C ARG A 235 -13.76 5.37 4.50
N CYS A 236 -13.03 6.27 5.16
CA CYS A 236 -13.05 6.39 6.62
C CYS A 236 -14.44 6.77 7.15
N ASP A 237 -15.16 7.66 6.48
CA ASP A 237 -16.52 8.04 6.85
C ASP A 237 -17.49 6.85 6.76
N VAL A 238 -17.36 6.01 5.73
CA VAL A 238 -18.14 4.76 5.63
C VAL A 238 -17.81 3.83 6.79
N VAL A 239 -16.53 3.56 7.03
CA VAL A 239 -16.09 2.55 8.01
C VAL A 239 -16.33 2.97 9.46
N PHE A 240 -16.07 4.23 9.80
CA PHE A 240 -16.06 4.68 11.20
C PHE A 240 -17.30 5.51 11.57
N ARG A 241 -18.07 5.98 10.59
CA ARG A 241 -19.23 6.85 10.82
C ARG A 241 -20.50 6.37 10.14
N GLY A 242 -20.45 5.28 9.37
CA GLY A 242 -21.60 4.77 8.61
C GLY A 242 -22.12 5.77 7.56
N LYS A 243 -21.30 6.73 7.14
CA LYS A 243 -21.71 7.79 6.20
C LYS A 243 -21.34 7.41 4.77
N PHE A 244 -22.36 7.16 3.96
CA PHE A 244 -22.20 6.84 2.54
C PHE A 244 -22.30 8.11 1.70
N ALA A 245 -21.42 8.22 0.71
CA ALA A 245 -21.49 9.27 -0.30
C ALA A 245 -21.24 8.65 -1.67
N SER A 246 -21.95 9.14 -2.68
CA SER A 246 -21.75 8.74 -4.06
C SER A 246 -20.41 9.24 -4.60
N TRP A 247 -19.95 8.66 -5.71
CA TRP A 247 -18.72 9.13 -6.36
C TRP A 247 -18.85 10.58 -6.84
N GLN A 248 -20.06 11.02 -7.25
CA GLN A 248 -20.33 12.41 -7.63
C GLN A 248 -20.14 13.37 -6.44
N ALA A 249 -20.62 12.99 -5.25
CA ALA A 249 -20.44 13.79 -4.05
C ALA A 249 -18.95 13.88 -3.66
N VAL A 250 -18.19 12.80 -3.82
CA VAL A 250 -16.74 12.81 -3.63
C VAL A 250 -16.05 13.71 -4.67
N LEU A 251 -16.47 13.67 -5.93
CA LEU A 251 -15.94 14.53 -6.98
C LEU A 251 -16.20 16.01 -6.70
N GLU A 252 -17.40 16.38 -6.28
CA GLU A 252 -17.69 17.77 -5.91
C GLU A 252 -16.90 18.22 -4.68
N ALA A 253 -16.65 17.32 -3.73
CA ALA A 253 -15.73 17.59 -2.63
C ALA A 253 -14.29 17.79 -3.10
N VAL A 254 -13.82 17.04 -4.11
CA VAL A 254 -12.49 17.25 -4.74
C VAL A 254 -12.43 18.64 -5.37
N LYS A 255 -13.40 18.99 -6.23
CA LYS A 255 -13.45 20.29 -6.89
C LYS A 255 -13.52 21.44 -5.88
N SER A 256 -14.30 21.28 -4.81
CA SER A 256 -14.40 22.25 -3.71
C SER A 256 -13.06 22.42 -2.97
N ASP A 257 -12.38 21.33 -2.61
CA ASP A 257 -11.09 21.38 -1.90
C ASP A 257 -10.01 22.10 -2.73
N ILE A 258 -9.99 21.88 -4.05
CA ILE A 258 -9.10 22.57 -4.99
C ILE A 258 -9.42 24.06 -5.05
N ARG A 259 -10.71 24.44 -5.22
CA ARG A 259 -11.13 25.85 -5.25
C ARG A 259 -10.73 26.58 -3.97
N LEU A 260 -10.98 25.97 -2.82
CA LEU A 260 -10.63 26.54 -1.52
C LEU A 260 -9.11 26.72 -1.35
N GLN A 261 -8.31 25.75 -1.81
CA GLN A 261 -6.85 25.89 -1.77
C GLN A 261 -6.36 27.02 -2.67
N VAL A 262 -6.88 27.12 -3.91
CA VAL A 262 -6.52 28.17 -4.86
C VAL A 262 -6.91 29.54 -4.31
N GLU A 263 -8.11 29.67 -3.75
CA GLU A 263 -8.58 30.92 -3.15
C GLU A 263 -7.75 31.30 -1.90
N GLY A 264 -7.43 30.33 -1.05
CA GLY A 264 -6.56 30.53 0.11
C GLY A 264 -5.15 30.99 -0.30
N ASP A 265 -4.57 30.39 -1.34
CA ASP A 265 -3.28 30.82 -1.88
C ASP A 265 -3.36 32.19 -2.54
N PHE A 266 -4.47 32.54 -3.20
CA PHE A 266 -4.68 33.87 -3.76
C PHE A 266 -4.71 34.96 -2.67
N ARG A 267 -5.25 34.67 -1.49
CA ARG A 267 -5.27 35.61 -0.38
C ARG A 267 -3.93 35.71 0.34
N ARG A 268 -3.18 34.60 0.43
CA ARG A 268 -1.98 34.48 1.25
C ARG A 268 -0.67 34.81 0.52
N LEU A 269 -0.56 34.47 -0.77
CA LEU A 269 0.68 34.62 -1.53
C LEU A 269 0.77 35.99 -2.20
N SER A 270 1.99 36.44 -2.49
CA SER A 270 2.20 37.55 -3.41
C SER A 270 1.64 37.21 -4.79
N ARG A 271 1.26 38.22 -5.57
CA ARG A 271 0.69 38.00 -6.92
C ARG A 271 1.64 37.21 -7.81
N ALA A 272 2.93 37.57 -7.84
CA ALA A 272 3.95 36.84 -8.60
C ALA A 272 4.01 35.36 -8.19
N ALA A 273 4.01 35.05 -6.89
CA ALA A 273 4.04 33.66 -6.40
C ALA A 273 2.74 32.89 -6.72
N PHE A 274 1.58 33.55 -6.63
CA PHE A 274 0.30 32.96 -6.99
C PHE A 274 0.25 32.62 -8.49
N PHE A 275 0.59 33.57 -9.36
CA PHE A 275 0.58 33.35 -10.80
C PHE A 275 1.60 32.29 -11.20
N GLY A 276 2.81 32.32 -10.64
CA GLY A 276 3.83 31.28 -10.86
C GLY A 276 3.33 29.87 -10.48
N ARG A 277 2.55 29.76 -9.40
CA ARG A 277 2.01 28.49 -8.92
C ARG A 277 0.86 27.97 -9.78
N TRP A 278 -0.17 28.79 -9.98
CA TRP A 278 -1.45 28.33 -10.52
C TRP A 278 -1.71 28.70 -11.98
N CYS A 279 -1.06 29.76 -12.46
CA CYS A 279 -1.41 30.39 -13.75
C CYS A 279 -0.30 30.35 -14.81
N ALA A 280 0.95 30.09 -14.41
CA ALA A 280 2.09 30.20 -15.31
C ALA A 280 2.22 28.99 -16.26
N GLY A 281 2.58 29.28 -17.51
CA GLY A 281 2.89 28.29 -18.55
C GLY A 281 1.67 27.59 -19.15
N GLU A 282 1.95 26.65 -20.04
CA GLU A 282 0.98 25.69 -20.59
C GLU A 282 0.32 24.89 -19.45
N GLY A 283 -0.91 24.39 -19.67
CA GLY A 283 -1.64 23.64 -18.64
C GLY A 283 -2.00 24.50 -17.41
N CYS A 284 -2.46 25.72 -17.65
CA CYS A 284 -3.10 26.56 -16.66
C CYS A 284 -4.59 26.19 -16.54
N PHE A 285 -5.06 25.92 -15.32
CA PHE A 285 -6.47 25.65 -15.03
C PHE A 285 -7.08 26.67 -14.06
N VAL A 286 -6.36 27.76 -13.78
CA VAL A 286 -6.80 28.85 -12.90
C VAL A 286 -6.69 30.18 -13.65
N SER A 287 -7.82 30.84 -13.83
CA SER A 287 -7.91 32.17 -14.45
C SER A 287 -8.39 33.20 -13.45
N LEU A 288 -8.32 34.49 -13.79
CA LEU A 288 -8.99 35.54 -13.04
C LEU A 288 -10.30 35.91 -13.75
N ARG A 289 -11.42 35.84 -13.02
CA ARG A 289 -12.73 36.35 -13.46
C ARG A 289 -13.21 37.39 -12.46
N ALA A 290 -13.49 38.60 -12.94
CA ALA A 290 -13.91 39.73 -12.10
C ALA A 290 -13.00 39.95 -10.87
N GLY A 291 -11.68 39.86 -11.06
CA GLY A 291 -10.69 40.05 -9.99
C GLY A 291 -10.58 38.91 -8.96
N ARG A 292 -11.27 37.79 -9.17
CA ARG A 292 -11.20 36.60 -8.30
C ARG A 292 -10.64 35.38 -9.04
N PRO A 293 -9.94 34.46 -8.35
CA PRO A 293 -9.46 33.23 -8.96
C PRO A 293 -10.64 32.31 -9.32
N PHE A 294 -10.62 31.78 -10.54
CA PHE A 294 -11.60 30.87 -11.08
C PHE A 294 -10.91 29.60 -11.57
N VAL A 295 -11.28 28.46 -11.00
CA VAL A 295 -10.75 27.14 -11.35
C VAL A 295 -11.61 26.52 -12.44
N VAL A 296 -10.98 26.17 -13.56
CA VAL A 296 -11.58 25.44 -14.68
C VAL A 296 -11.33 23.96 -14.45
N PHE A 297 -12.39 23.16 -14.50
CA PHE A 297 -12.30 21.70 -14.46
C PHE A 297 -12.61 21.13 -15.83
#